data_AF-A0A9D5W706-F1
#
_entry.id   AF-A0A9D5W706-F1
#
_cell.length_a   1.000
_cell.length_b   1.000
_cell.length_c   1.000
_cell.angle_alpha   90.00
_cell.angle_beta   90.00
_cell.angle_gamma   90.00
#
_symmetry.space_group_name_H-M   'P 1'
#
loop_
_entity.id
_entity.type
_entity.pdbx_description
1 polymer ?
#
loop_
_entity_poly.entity_id
_entity_poly.type
_entity_poly.pdbx_seq_one_letter_code
_entity_poly.pdbx_strand_id
1 'polypeptide(L)'
;MYVTERLREKLGDLVRALSGCRVGVYAADFGRFNRNLKEYLAGLDVAAIYLPAKRNYDQGFPPERDMERFLAGIDCLLLWGDDEVTLELVQTVIDGGNRIRVVNALRRGHPLSLLNAEKSYRRAALDAWPSTREELQAVDGLSKALLETTARGRAWGEQPPQIVAGLLPFDQAVMHYRGVSAACPACGRALRTVKSFVIPDPARHYSTIFYHFECHEEFYLIKEPYGLVGVYFPVRELFLSFIDSKSWHGVNKYYEKMCNDLIDIFKTYVLYAMEEVEAYMQNAGPSKVLALIGDFSSFGHYVRNELAGVQKIIDAGALDRIDAWIIGKNDHLQVRRIFPELSAARKVFGMDAKRMEMETFRACFADNACAMLVHYIGGLCDLLAKRIDHNHARRHVAAAVAQQVAQAKKHWPLVYVTLRIKRCWISQAKGLALILNALFEEHPGLAVVFDGLPYEQDILSDVLGQLDPGIEAFDALHCTKADTLFWGSNIDLHISPHGNGNYFTLIPNKPGVVHANKQFLDMYLIPGQDGFVAPSPRETPAPCLAVYPVWEDDEPDLHQCDYDLDWRQVLAAARRSLNLIPRRDRA
;
A
#
# COMPACT_ATOMS: atom_id res chain seq x y z
N MET A 1 19.91 7.03 -18.97
CA MET A 1 20.43 6.83 -20.34
C MET A 1 19.32 6.36 -21.27
N TYR A 2 18.71 5.19 -21.05
CA TYR A 2 17.64 4.65 -21.91
C TYR A 2 16.38 5.55 -22.03
N VAL A 3 15.91 6.18 -20.93
CA VAL A 3 14.79 7.14 -20.99
C VAL A 3 15.15 8.34 -21.85
N THR A 4 16.33 8.91 -21.67
CA THR A 4 16.83 10.04 -22.46
C THR A 4 16.95 9.69 -23.94
N GLU A 5 17.36 8.47 -24.28
CA GLU A 5 17.48 8.00 -25.66
C GLU A 5 16.12 7.74 -26.32
N ARG A 6 15.17 7.07 -25.65
CA ARG A 6 13.79 6.94 -26.17
C ARG A 6 13.05 8.27 -26.20
N LEU A 7 13.28 9.15 -25.24
CA LEU A 7 12.76 10.53 -25.27
C LEU A 7 13.34 11.25 -26.50
N ARG A 8 14.66 11.13 -26.76
CA ARG A 8 15.30 11.71 -27.95
C ARG A 8 14.76 11.13 -29.26
N GLU A 9 14.53 9.82 -29.34
CA GLU A 9 13.99 9.18 -30.53
C GLU A 9 12.56 9.69 -30.83
N LYS A 10 11.70 9.71 -29.81
CA LYS A 10 10.32 10.24 -29.91
C LYS A 10 10.29 11.74 -30.15
N LEU A 11 11.20 12.49 -29.54
CA LEU A 11 11.40 13.91 -29.82
C LEU A 11 11.92 14.11 -31.25
N GLY A 12 12.68 13.16 -31.81
CA GLY A 12 13.10 13.17 -33.21
C GLY A 12 11.93 13.05 -34.18
N ASP A 13 10.95 12.18 -33.90
CA ASP A 13 9.69 12.11 -34.65
C ASP A 13 8.86 13.39 -34.50
N LEU A 14 8.79 13.92 -33.28
CA LEU A 14 8.11 15.18 -33.00
C LEU A 14 8.77 16.36 -33.75
N VAL A 15 10.10 16.43 -33.75
CA VAL A 15 10.91 17.42 -34.49
C VAL A 15 10.62 17.35 -35.99
N ARG A 16 10.51 16.14 -36.54
CA ARG A 16 10.11 15.96 -37.95
C ARG A 16 8.68 16.44 -38.19
N ALA A 17 7.74 16.09 -37.31
CA ALA A 17 6.32 16.42 -37.46
C ALA A 17 6.00 17.92 -37.27
N LEU A 18 6.82 18.62 -36.48
CA LEU A 18 6.68 20.04 -36.16
C LEU A 18 7.70 20.93 -36.88
N SER A 19 8.45 20.37 -37.84
CA SER A 19 9.41 21.13 -38.63
C SER A 19 8.73 22.28 -39.35
N GLY A 20 9.24 23.50 -39.17
CA GLY A 20 8.68 24.72 -39.75
C GLY A 20 7.51 25.35 -38.96
N CYS A 21 7.10 24.79 -37.82
CA CYS A 21 6.16 25.44 -36.91
C CYS A 21 6.89 26.23 -35.82
N ARG A 22 6.39 27.41 -35.47
CA ARG A 22 6.79 28.13 -34.25
C ARG A 22 6.15 27.43 -33.05
N VAL A 23 6.96 26.81 -32.20
CA VAL A 23 6.48 25.98 -31.09
C VAL A 23 6.50 26.76 -29.78
N GLY A 24 5.35 26.90 -29.13
CA GLY A 24 5.24 27.29 -27.73
C GLY A 24 5.30 26.08 -26.82
N VAL A 25 6.00 26.18 -25.70
CA VAL A 25 6.09 25.07 -24.73
C VAL A 25 5.45 25.48 -23.41
N TYR A 26 4.56 24.64 -22.88
CA TYR A 26 4.07 24.78 -21.51
C TYR A 26 4.86 23.87 -20.57
N ALA A 27 5.59 24.48 -19.62
CA ALA A 27 6.59 23.77 -18.83
C ALA A 27 6.16 23.43 -17.40
N ALA A 28 4.86 23.31 -17.12
CA ALA A 28 4.36 23.03 -15.77
C ALA A 28 4.97 21.75 -15.16
N ASP A 29 5.15 20.69 -15.95
CA ASP A 29 5.76 19.43 -15.49
C ASP A 29 7.28 19.31 -15.71
N PHE A 30 7.87 20.15 -16.56
CA PHE A 30 9.33 20.15 -16.76
C PHE A 30 10.11 20.55 -15.50
N GLY A 31 9.45 21.22 -14.54
CA GLY A 31 10.03 21.54 -13.24
C GLY A 31 10.48 20.33 -12.41
N ARG A 32 9.99 19.12 -12.71
CA ARG A 32 10.45 17.88 -12.05
C ARG A 32 11.67 17.25 -12.74
N PHE A 33 11.92 17.56 -14.01
CA PHE A 33 13.04 17.03 -14.80
C PHE A 33 14.10 18.12 -14.99
N ASN A 34 14.89 18.36 -13.95
CA ASN A 34 15.84 19.48 -13.85
C ASN A 34 17.11 19.33 -14.71
N ARG A 35 17.01 18.95 -16.00
CA ARG A 35 18.16 18.83 -16.91
C ARG A 35 17.82 19.21 -18.36
N ASN A 36 18.34 20.36 -18.79
CA ASN A 36 18.63 20.74 -20.18
C ASN A 36 17.51 20.56 -21.22
N LEU A 37 16.34 21.17 -21.00
CA LEU A 37 15.24 21.18 -21.99
C LEU A 37 15.67 21.64 -23.38
N LYS A 38 16.63 22.57 -23.43
CA LYS A 38 17.23 23.07 -24.67
C LYS A 38 17.85 21.97 -25.55
N GLU A 39 18.42 20.94 -24.93
CA GLU A 39 18.97 19.78 -25.65
C GLU A 39 17.88 18.85 -26.18
N TYR A 40 16.79 18.68 -25.43
CA TYR A 40 15.66 17.84 -25.83
C TYR A 40 14.82 18.46 -26.95
N LEU A 41 14.68 19.78 -26.95
CA LEU A 41 13.93 20.52 -27.98
C LEU A 41 14.83 21.00 -29.13
N ALA A 42 16.09 20.57 -29.16
CA ALA A 42 17.01 20.92 -30.25
C ALA A 42 16.44 20.45 -31.60
N GLY A 43 16.28 21.39 -32.53
CA GLY A 43 15.67 21.14 -33.84
C GLY A 43 14.21 21.61 -33.97
N LEU A 44 13.58 22.02 -32.87
CA LEU A 44 12.30 22.76 -32.90
C LEU A 44 12.56 24.28 -32.91
N ASP A 45 11.72 25.03 -33.63
CA ASP A 45 11.70 26.49 -33.54
C ASP A 45 10.88 26.93 -32.31
N VAL A 46 11.47 26.77 -31.12
CA VAL A 46 10.82 27.11 -29.86
C VAL A 46 10.73 28.63 -29.72
N ALA A 47 9.54 29.18 -29.92
CA ALA A 47 9.31 30.62 -29.93
C ALA A 47 9.23 31.21 -28.50
N ALA A 48 8.66 30.48 -27.55
CA ALA A 48 8.54 30.90 -26.15
C ALA A 48 8.21 29.72 -25.23
N ILE A 49 8.46 29.91 -23.92
CA ILE A 49 7.96 29.00 -22.87
C ILE A 49 6.95 29.75 -22.00
N TYR A 50 5.74 29.22 -21.88
CA TYR A 50 4.71 29.79 -21.02
C TYR A 50 4.89 29.36 -19.56
N LEU A 51 4.97 30.35 -18.66
CA LEU A 51 5.13 30.14 -17.21
C LEU A 51 4.13 31.02 -16.43
N PRO A 52 3.06 30.43 -15.86
CA PRO A 52 1.99 31.18 -15.20
C PRO A 52 2.37 31.74 -13.81
N ALA A 53 3.54 31.40 -13.26
CA ALA A 53 3.97 31.82 -11.93
C ALA A 53 5.34 32.55 -11.94
N LYS A 54 5.65 33.32 -10.88
CA LYS A 54 6.95 34.01 -10.63
C LYS A 54 8.16 33.06 -10.43
N ARG A 55 8.16 31.88 -11.04
CA ARG A 55 9.30 30.97 -11.00
C ARG A 55 10.27 31.37 -12.11
N ASN A 56 11.51 31.73 -11.75
CA ASN A 56 12.57 32.08 -12.70
C ASN A 56 13.23 30.81 -13.26
N TYR A 57 12.49 30.05 -14.07
CA TYR A 57 13.05 28.93 -14.82
C TYR A 57 13.08 29.30 -16.30
N ASP A 58 14.11 30.00 -16.75
CA ASP A 58 14.24 30.32 -18.17
C ASP A 58 14.62 29.09 -19.02
N GLN A 59 15.25 28.06 -18.42
CA GLN A 59 15.69 26.84 -19.11
C GLN A 59 16.44 27.10 -20.43
N GLY A 60 17.04 28.29 -20.58
CA GLY A 60 17.72 28.75 -21.79
C GLY A 60 16.81 29.27 -22.92
N PHE A 61 15.51 29.47 -22.68
CA PHE A 61 14.53 30.07 -23.59
C PHE A 61 13.88 31.32 -22.96
N PRO A 62 13.45 32.31 -23.76
CA PRO A 62 12.75 33.47 -23.23
C PRO A 62 11.39 33.06 -22.64
N PRO A 63 11.13 33.32 -21.35
CA PRO A 63 9.83 33.04 -20.76
C PRO A 63 8.81 34.08 -21.24
N GLU A 64 7.62 33.62 -21.59
CA GLU A 64 6.46 34.47 -21.82
C GLU A 64 5.44 34.23 -20.70
N ARG A 65 4.97 35.33 -20.10
CA ARG A 65 4.05 35.29 -18.96
C ARG A 65 2.66 35.78 -19.33
N ASP A 66 2.57 36.52 -20.43
CA ASP A 66 1.32 36.94 -21.00
C ASP A 66 0.79 35.84 -21.93
N MET A 67 -0.35 35.25 -21.56
CA MET A 67 -0.93 34.13 -22.30
C MET A 67 -1.31 34.54 -23.72
N GLU A 68 -1.92 35.72 -23.90
CA GLU A 68 -2.36 36.17 -25.21
C GLU A 68 -1.17 36.39 -26.14
N ARG A 69 -0.12 37.03 -25.62
CA ARG A 69 1.13 37.23 -26.36
C ARG A 69 1.85 35.91 -26.66
N PHE A 70 1.84 34.96 -25.73
CA PHE A 70 2.38 33.63 -25.93
C PHE A 70 1.66 32.90 -27.08
N LEU A 71 0.33 32.85 -27.02
CA LEU A 71 -0.48 32.16 -28.03
C LEU A 71 -0.41 32.86 -29.40
N ALA A 72 -0.34 34.19 -29.45
CA ALA A 72 -0.18 34.94 -30.70
C ALA A 72 1.16 34.69 -31.41
N GLY A 73 2.17 34.19 -30.68
CA GLY A 73 3.52 33.98 -31.19
C GLY A 73 3.82 32.57 -31.72
N ILE A 74 2.84 31.65 -31.70
CA ILE A 74 3.08 30.21 -31.92
C ILE A 74 2.10 29.62 -32.93
N ASP A 75 2.57 28.66 -33.71
CA ASP A 75 1.76 27.83 -34.61
C ASP A 75 1.35 26.51 -33.94
N CYS A 76 2.16 26.05 -32.98
CA CYS A 76 1.96 24.81 -32.26
C CYS A 76 2.21 24.98 -30.77
N LEU A 77 1.32 24.47 -29.93
CA LEU A 77 1.48 24.42 -28.48
C LEU A 77 1.87 22.99 -28.07
N LEU A 78 3.10 22.84 -27.58
CA LEU A 78 3.62 21.60 -27.02
C LEU A 78 3.38 21.56 -25.51
N LEU A 79 2.62 20.57 -25.06
CA LEU A 79 2.25 20.36 -23.66
C LEU A 79 2.84 19.04 -23.13
N TRP A 80 3.11 19.03 -21.83
CA TRP A 80 3.59 17.88 -21.08
C TRP A 80 2.82 17.88 -19.76
N GLY A 81 1.72 17.11 -19.67
CA GLY A 81 0.92 16.97 -18.45
C GLY A 81 -0.57 16.72 -18.71
N ASP A 82 -1.30 16.27 -17.68
CA ASP A 82 -2.76 16.10 -17.66
C ASP A 82 -3.44 16.77 -16.46
N ASP A 83 -2.72 17.65 -15.76
CA ASP A 83 -3.25 18.40 -14.63
C ASP A 83 -4.31 19.42 -15.08
N GLU A 84 -5.12 19.86 -14.11
CA GLU A 84 -6.25 20.76 -14.33
C GLU A 84 -5.83 22.08 -15.02
N VAL A 85 -4.64 22.60 -14.71
CA VAL A 85 -4.10 23.83 -15.31
C VAL A 85 -3.70 23.61 -16.77
N THR A 86 -3.11 22.45 -17.08
CA THR A 86 -2.82 22.06 -18.47
C THR A 86 -4.11 21.95 -19.29
N LEU A 87 -5.19 21.37 -18.72
CA LEU A 87 -6.47 21.23 -19.40
C LEU A 87 -7.18 22.58 -19.61
N GLU A 88 -7.12 23.47 -18.62
CA GLU A 88 -7.65 24.84 -18.73
C GLU A 88 -6.94 25.65 -19.84
N LEU A 89 -5.62 25.47 -19.97
CA LEU A 89 -4.84 26.07 -21.05
C LEU A 89 -5.28 25.55 -22.43
N VAL A 90 -5.48 24.24 -22.58
CA VAL A 90 -5.99 23.65 -23.83
C VAL A 90 -7.36 24.22 -24.18
N GLN A 91 -8.25 24.30 -23.18
CA GLN A 91 -9.60 24.84 -23.37
C GLN A 91 -9.56 26.31 -23.80
N THR A 92 -8.68 27.11 -23.18
CA THR A 92 -8.45 28.51 -23.55
C THR A 92 -8.01 28.67 -25.02
N VAL A 93 -7.12 27.78 -25.51
CA VAL A 93 -6.70 27.80 -26.92
C VAL A 93 -7.85 27.49 -27.86
N ILE A 94 -8.69 26.51 -27.51
CA ILE A 94 -9.87 26.10 -28.27
C ILE A 94 -10.92 27.22 -28.32
N ASP A 95 -11.26 27.78 -27.16
CA ASP A 95 -12.30 28.80 -27.02
C ASP A 95 -11.91 30.14 -27.65
N GLY A 96 -10.61 30.45 -27.67
CA GLY A 96 -10.08 31.64 -28.34
C GLY A 96 -10.14 31.58 -29.88
N GLY A 97 -10.59 30.48 -30.48
CA GLY A 97 -10.68 30.33 -31.94
C GLY A 97 -9.31 30.33 -32.64
N ASN A 98 -8.24 30.11 -31.88
CA ASN A 98 -6.87 30.15 -32.38
C ASN A 98 -6.61 28.94 -33.29
N ARG A 99 -5.93 29.14 -34.43
CA ARG A 99 -5.52 28.05 -35.33
C ARG A 99 -4.28 27.28 -34.84
N ILE A 100 -4.03 27.31 -33.53
CA ILE A 100 -2.83 26.72 -32.92
C ILE A 100 -3.01 25.21 -32.84
N ARG A 101 -2.03 24.47 -33.36
CA ARG A 101 -2.01 23.01 -33.23
C ARG A 101 -1.59 22.64 -31.80
N VAL A 102 -2.45 21.98 -31.04
CA VAL A 102 -2.08 21.49 -29.70
C VAL A 102 -1.51 20.08 -29.81
N VAL A 103 -0.28 19.91 -29.34
CA VAL A 103 0.39 18.61 -29.23
C VAL A 103 0.72 18.37 -27.77
N ASN A 104 -0.04 17.49 -27.13
CA ASN A 104 0.29 17.04 -25.79
C ASN A 104 1.12 15.75 -25.90
N ALA A 105 2.39 15.84 -25.53
CA ALA A 105 3.33 14.73 -25.61
C ALA A 105 3.19 13.71 -24.46
N LEU A 106 2.38 14.01 -23.43
CA LEU A 106 2.06 13.10 -22.33
C LEU A 106 0.65 12.52 -22.35
N ARG A 107 -0.29 13.07 -23.12
CA ARG A 107 -1.67 12.57 -23.10
C ARG A 107 -1.73 11.19 -23.74
N ARG A 108 -1.94 10.14 -22.93
CA ARG A 108 -2.44 8.85 -23.44
C ARG A 108 -3.76 9.13 -24.16
N GLY A 109 -3.80 8.91 -25.48
CA GLY A 109 -5.03 8.94 -26.29
C GLY A 109 -5.39 10.23 -27.04
N HIS A 110 -4.45 11.15 -27.36
CA HIS A 110 -4.75 12.30 -28.23
C HIS A 110 -4.46 12.02 -29.73
N PRO A 111 -5.26 12.49 -30.71
CA PRO A 111 -5.12 12.14 -32.14
C PRO A 111 -3.82 12.53 -32.86
N LEU A 112 -2.91 13.27 -32.20
CA LEU A 112 -1.56 13.59 -32.70
C LEU A 112 -0.45 12.88 -31.90
N SER A 113 -0.78 12.03 -30.93
CA SER A 113 0.16 11.03 -30.41
C SER A 113 0.26 9.92 -31.45
N LEU A 114 1.34 9.90 -32.23
CA LEU A 114 1.62 8.84 -33.19
C LEU A 114 1.81 7.51 -32.43
N LEU A 115 0.71 6.78 -32.26
CA LEU A 115 0.56 5.32 -32.08
C LEU A 115 -0.95 5.08 -31.82
N ASN A 116 -1.59 4.38 -32.77
CA ASN A 116 -2.98 3.90 -32.80
C ASN A 116 -3.87 4.15 -31.57
N ALA A 117 -4.91 4.96 -31.75
CA ALA A 117 -6.13 4.87 -30.94
C ALA A 117 -7.32 5.55 -31.66
N GLU A 118 -7.93 4.87 -32.64
CA GLU A 118 -9.39 4.97 -32.75
C GLU A 118 -9.99 4.20 -31.57
N LYS A 119 -10.22 4.92 -30.47
CA LYS A 119 -11.27 4.76 -29.47
C LYS A 119 -10.82 5.46 -28.19
N SER A 120 -11.24 6.71 -28.07
CA SER A 120 -11.48 7.32 -26.77
C SER A 120 -12.32 6.36 -25.93
N TYR A 121 -11.94 6.21 -24.66
CA TYR A 121 -12.73 5.54 -23.62
C TYR A 121 -14.13 6.16 -23.61
N ARG A 122 -15.04 5.56 -24.39
CA ARG A 122 -16.45 5.62 -24.03
C ARG A 122 -16.51 4.80 -22.76
N ARG A 123 -17.12 5.37 -21.72
CA ARG A 123 -18.05 4.59 -20.91
C ARG A 123 -18.87 3.84 -21.96
N ALA A 124 -18.54 2.59 -22.22
CA ALA A 124 -19.55 1.67 -22.68
C ALA A 124 -20.49 1.65 -21.48
N ALA A 125 -21.39 2.65 -21.46
CA ALA A 125 -22.75 2.37 -21.10
C ALA A 125 -23.00 1.01 -21.69
N LEU A 126 -23.56 0.15 -20.85
CA LEU A 126 -24.09 -1.17 -21.16
C LEU A 126 -24.90 -1.24 -22.48
N ASP A 127 -25.04 -0.17 -23.24
CA ASP A 127 -25.81 0.00 -24.46
C ASP A 127 -25.07 -0.43 -25.74
N ALA A 128 -23.72 -0.52 -25.77
CA ALA A 128 -22.95 -0.96 -26.96
C ALA A 128 -22.34 -2.37 -26.83
N TRP A 129 -22.46 -2.97 -25.65
CA TRP A 129 -22.32 -4.40 -25.40
C TRP A 129 -23.75 -4.94 -25.30
N PRO A 130 -24.11 -6.15 -25.77
CA PRO A 130 -25.47 -6.65 -25.56
C PRO A 130 -25.75 -6.72 -24.05
N SER A 131 -26.48 -5.73 -23.52
CA SER A 131 -26.91 -5.62 -22.13
C SER A 131 -27.99 -6.62 -21.80
N THR A 132 -27.68 -7.90 -21.95
CA THR A 132 -28.52 -8.93 -21.39
C THR A 132 -28.11 -9.14 -19.93
N ARG A 133 -29.11 -9.22 -19.07
CA ARG A 133 -28.99 -9.61 -17.65
C ARG A 133 -28.22 -10.94 -17.49
N GLU A 134 -28.20 -11.76 -18.54
CA GLU A 134 -27.48 -13.03 -18.67
C GLU A 134 -25.95 -12.87 -18.74
N GLU A 135 -25.41 -11.79 -19.30
CA GLU A 135 -23.96 -11.55 -19.37
C GLU A 135 -23.38 -10.94 -18.08
N LEU A 136 -24.15 -10.12 -17.36
CA LEU A 136 -23.78 -9.72 -15.99
C LEU A 136 -23.83 -10.91 -15.03
N GLN A 137 -24.78 -11.82 -15.21
CA GLN A 137 -24.78 -13.14 -14.56
C GLN A 137 -23.60 -14.00 -15.02
N ALA A 138 -23.12 -13.84 -16.26
CA ALA A 138 -21.91 -14.49 -16.74
C ALA A 138 -20.64 -13.88 -16.15
N VAL A 139 -20.58 -12.58 -15.81
CA VAL A 139 -19.43 -11.96 -15.12
C VAL A 139 -19.37 -12.39 -13.66
N ASP A 140 -20.50 -12.42 -12.95
CA ASP A 140 -20.58 -12.96 -11.58
C ASP A 140 -20.29 -14.47 -11.57
N GLY A 141 -20.85 -15.19 -12.54
CA GLY A 141 -20.56 -16.60 -12.82
C GLY A 141 -19.11 -16.84 -13.22
N LEU A 142 -18.46 -15.91 -13.93
CA LEU A 142 -17.06 -15.97 -14.34
C LEU A 142 -16.14 -15.71 -13.15
N SER A 143 -16.41 -14.70 -12.33
CA SER A 143 -15.67 -14.46 -11.08
C SER A 143 -15.73 -15.71 -10.20
N LYS A 144 -16.93 -16.24 -9.99
CA LYS A 144 -17.16 -17.48 -9.22
C LYS A 144 -16.49 -18.70 -9.87
N ALA A 145 -16.59 -18.88 -11.19
CA ALA A 145 -15.94 -19.98 -11.90
C ALA A 145 -14.41 -19.86 -11.89
N LEU A 146 -13.84 -18.66 -12.02
CA LEU A 146 -12.40 -18.41 -11.93
C LEU A 146 -11.87 -18.73 -10.52
N LEU A 147 -12.60 -18.31 -9.48
CA LEU A 147 -12.30 -18.61 -8.08
C LEU A 147 -12.49 -20.10 -7.75
N GLU A 148 -13.50 -20.76 -8.32
CA GLU A 148 -13.73 -22.20 -8.12
C GLU A 148 -12.75 -23.10 -8.89
N THR A 149 -12.31 -22.67 -10.09
CA THR A 149 -11.38 -23.45 -10.93
C THR A 149 -9.96 -23.42 -10.36
N THR A 150 -9.54 -22.29 -9.79
CA THR A 150 -8.26 -22.17 -9.05
C THR A 150 -8.26 -23.05 -7.80
N ALA A 151 -9.38 -23.14 -7.09
CA ALA A 151 -9.49 -23.94 -5.87
C ALA A 151 -9.53 -25.45 -6.12
N ARG A 152 -9.93 -25.91 -7.31
CA ARG A 152 -10.22 -27.34 -7.50
C ARG A 152 -9.01 -28.19 -7.85
N GLY A 153 -8.07 -27.81 -8.72
CA GLY A 153 -6.90 -28.65 -9.14
C GLY A 153 -7.24 -30.04 -9.75
N ARG A 154 -8.42 -30.59 -9.46
CA ARG A 154 -8.96 -31.91 -9.80
C ARG A 154 -9.27 -32.06 -11.27
N ALA A 155 -9.43 -30.97 -12.02
CA ALA A 155 -9.62 -31.03 -13.46
C ALA A 155 -8.41 -31.65 -14.20
N TRP A 156 -7.26 -31.75 -13.52
CA TRP A 156 -5.97 -32.11 -14.14
C TRP A 156 -5.38 -33.43 -13.63
N GLY A 157 -6.10 -34.20 -12.82
CA GLY A 157 -5.60 -35.48 -12.28
C GLY A 157 -4.45 -35.34 -11.27
N GLU A 158 -4.05 -34.12 -10.91
CA GLU A 158 -3.06 -33.85 -9.89
C GLU A 158 -3.68 -34.03 -8.49
N GLN A 159 -2.90 -34.54 -7.54
CA GLN A 159 -3.37 -34.65 -6.17
C GLN A 159 -3.71 -33.25 -5.63
N PRO A 160 -4.79 -33.12 -4.83
CA PRO A 160 -5.12 -31.85 -4.20
C PRO A 160 -3.92 -31.36 -3.38
N PRO A 161 -3.65 -30.05 -3.40
CA PRO A 161 -2.50 -29.52 -2.69
C PRO A 161 -2.67 -29.81 -1.19
N GLN A 162 -1.58 -30.11 -0.50
CA GLN A 162 -1.57 -30.08 0.96
C GLN A 162 -1.94 -28.67 1.40
N ILE A 163 -3.16 -28.51 1.90
CA ILE A 163 -3.72 -27.19 2.20
C ILE A 163 -2.92 -26.55 3.32
N VAL A 164 -2.29 -25.41 3.03
CA VAL A 164 -1.73 -24.55 4.07
C VAL A 164 -2.87 -23.69 4.59
N ALA A 165 -3.39 -24.06 5.76
CA ALA A 165 -4.60 -23.45 6.32
C ALA A 165 -4.50 -21.91 6.37
N GLY A 166 -5.46 -21.25 5.73
CA GLY A 166 -5.67 -19.81 5.69
C GLY A 166 -4.73 -18.99 4.79
N LEU A 167 -3.80 -19.61 4.06
CA LEU A 167 -3.28 -18.97 2.85
C LEU A 167 -4.38 -18.88 1.80
N LEU A 168 -4.37 -17.83 0.98
CA LEU A 168 -5.33 -17.71 -0.11
C LEU A 168 -5.17 -18.90 -1.08
N PRO A 169 -6.28 -19.49 -1.58
CA PRO A 169 -6.22 -20.64 -2.49
C PRO A 169 -5.31 -20.39 -3.70
N PHE A 170 -5.29 -19.15 -4.17
CA PHE A 170 -4.48 -18.72 -5.29
C PHE A 170 -2.96 -18.82 -5.00
N ASP A 171 -2.53 -18.37 -3.83
CA ASP A 171 -1.12 -18.43 -3.42
C ASP A 171 -0.68 -19.88 -3.17
N GLN A 172 -1.59 -20.72 -2.63
CA GLN A 172 -1.36 -22.17 -2.54
C GLN A 172 -1.18 -22.80 -3.92
N ALA A 173 -1.97 -22.41 -4.92
CA ALA A 173 -1.83 -22.93 -6.28
C ALA A 173 -0.45 -22.61 -6.87
N VAL A 174 0.04 -21.37 -6.73
CA VAL A 174 1.39 -20.99 -7.18
C VAL A 174 2.45 -21.88 -6.51
N MET A 175 2.38 -22.00 -5.18
CA MET A 175 3.37 -22.75 -4.40
C MET A 175 3.40 -24.25 -4.74
N HIS A 176 2.24 -24.86 -4.99
CA HIS A 176 2.14 -26.29 -5.27
C HIS A 176 2.39 -26.64 -6.73
N TYR A 177 1.81 -25.86 -7.63
CA TYR A 177 1.78 -26.15 -9.06
C TYR A 177 2.76 -25.29 -9.85
N ARG A 178 3.53 -24.42 -9.20
CA ARG A 178 4.51 -23.53 -9.84
C ARG A 178 3.86 -22.67 -10.94
N GLY A 179 2.61 -22.31 -10.72
CA GLY A 179 1.74 -21.69 -11.71
C GLY A 179 0.30 -21.63 -11.22
N VAL A 180 -0.56 -20.99 -12.01
CA VAL A 180 -1.96 -20.75 -11.67
C VAL A 180 -2.85 -21.15 -12.84
N SER A 181 -4.10 -21.49 -12.54
CA SER A 181 -5.07 -21.89 -13.56
C SER A 181 -6.26 -20.95 -13.55
N ALA A 182 -6.88 -20.75 -14.70
CA ALA A 182 -8.08 -19.92 -14.85
C ALA A 182 -8.91 -20.47 -16.01
N ALA A 183 -10.24 -20.34 -15.94
CA ALA A 183 -11.07 -20.58 -17.10
C ALA A 183 -10.95 -19.39 -18.08
N CYS A 184 -10.83 -19.66 -19.37
CA CYS A 184 -10.89 -18.63 -20.40
C CYS A 184 -12.25 -17.90 -20.32
N PRO A 185 -12.27 -16.57 -20.16
CA PRO A 185 -13.52 -15.81 -20.10
C PRO A 185 -14.43 -15.98 -21.31
N ALA A 186 -13.85 -16.20 -22.50
CA ALA A 186 -14.61 -16.29 -23.75
C ALA A 186 -15.20 -17.69 -24.01
N CYS A 187 -14.49 -18.76 -23.64
CA CYS A 187 -14.85 -20.12 -24.05
C CYS A 187 -14.96 -21.13 -22.91
N GLY A 188 -14.68 -20.73 -21.67
CA GLY A 188 -14.71 -21.59 -20.49
C GLY A 188 -13.60 -22.65 -20.43
N ARG A 189 -12.72 -22.74 -21.44
CA ARG A 189 -11.59 -23.69 -21.44
C ARG A 189 -10.70 -23.43 -20.23
N ALA A 190 -10.36 -24.46 -19.48
CA ALA A 190 -9.38 -24.35 -18.41
C ALA A 190 -7.99 -24.09 -18.99
N LEU A 191 -7.35 -23.02 -18.54
CA LEU A 191 -6.01 -22.57 -18.92
C LEU A 191 -5.09 -22.65 -17.72
N ARG A 192 -3.79 -22.74 -17.99
CA ARG A 192 -2.73 -22.65 -16.99
C ARG A 192 -1.69 -21.66 -17.46
N THR A 193 -1.13 -20.92 -16.51
CA THR A 193 0.03 -20.08 -16.76
C THR A 193 1.06 -20.22 -15.65
N VAL A 194 2.31 -20.01 -16.03
CA VAL A 194 3.45 -19.84 -15.13
C VAL A 194 4.03 -18.43 -15.26
N LYS A 195 3.42 -17.58 -16.09
CA LYS A 195 3.87 -16.24 -16.41
C LYS A 195 3.18 -15.24 -15.51
N SER A 196 3.97 -14.44 -14.80
CA SER A 196 3.49 -13.43 -13.89
C SER A 196 4.38 -12.20 -13.89
N PHE A 197 3.78 -11.04 -13.64
CA PHE A 197 4.48 -9.77 -13.50
C PHE A 197 4.15 -9.16 -12.15
N VAL A 198 5.17 -8.91 -11.33
CA VAL A 198 5.02 -8.18 -10.07
C VAL A 198 5.11 -6.69 -10.38
N ILE A 199 4.06 -5.95 -10.09
CA ILE A 199 3.92 -4.52 -10.35
C ILE A 199 3.92 -3.77 -9.02
N PRO A 200 5.07 -3.17 -8.64
CA PRO A 200 5.13 -2.31 -7.46
C PRO A 200 4.26 -1.07 -7.68
N ASP A 201 3.32 -0.84 -6.78
CA ASP A 201 2.48 0.35 -6.80
C ASP A 201 2.86 1.27 -5.63
N PRO A 202 3.60 2.37 -5.89
CA PRO A 202 4.02 3.29 -4.84
C PRO A 202 2.83 4.04 -4.21
N ALA A 203 1.72 4.21 -4.93
CA ALA A 203 0.52 4.90 -4.44
C ALA A 203 -0.29 4.01 -3.50
N ARG A 204 -0.38 2.71 -3.79
CA ARG A 204 -1.16 1.75 -2.98
C ARG A 204 -0.40 1.16 -1.81
N HIS A 205 0.91 1.41 -1.74
CA HIS A 205 1.77 0.91 -0.67
C HIS A 205 1.94 -0.61 -0.60
N TYR A 206 1.64 -1.32 -1.70
CA TYR A 206 1.86 -2.75 -1.92
C TYR A 206 1.93 -3.02 -3.43
N SER A 207 2.42 -4.19 -3.80
CA SER A 207 2.57 -4.69 -5.16
C SER A 207 1.36 -5.51 -5.58
N THR A 208 1.11 -5.50 -6.88
CA THR A 208 0.06 -6.30 -7.53
C THR A 208 0.71 -7.32 -8.45
N ILE A 209 0.11 -8.51 -8.63
CA ILE A 209 0.61 -9.52 -9.57
C ILE A 209 -0.36 -9.67 -10.74
N PHE A 210 0.16 -9.55 -11.95
CA PHE A 210 -0.54 -9.81 -13.20
C PHE A 210 -0.15 -11.18 -13.71
N TYR A 211 -1.09 -12.12 -13.78
CA TYR A 211 -0.88 -13.45 -14.33
C TYR A 211 -1.37 -13.50 -15.77
N HIS A 212 -0.48 -13.81 -16.69
CA HIS A 212 -0.75 -13.74 -18.12
C HIS A 212 -1.32 -15.05 -18.67
N PHE A 213 -2.40 -14.98 -19.44
CA PHE A 213 -3.03 -16.13 -20.08
C PHE A 213 -3.24 -15.89 -21.57
N GLU A 214 -3.06 -16.97 -22.35
CA GLU A 214 -3.35 -16.99 -23.79
C GLU A 214 -4.47 -17.98 -24.09
N CYS A 215 -5.47 -17.54 -24.84
CA CYS A 215 -6.47 -18.44 -25.42
C CYS A 215 -7.02 -17.87 -26.73
N HIS A 216 -8.28 -17.41 -26.75
CA HIS A 216 -8.85 -16.72 -27.91
C HIS A 216 -8.28 -15.31 -28.07
N GLU A 217 -8.04 -14.65 -26.93
CA GLU A 217 -7.27 -13.42 -26.83
C GLU A 217 -6.39 -13.49 -25.58
N GLU A 218 -5.35 -12.67 -25.55
CA GLU A 218 -4.52 -12.46 -24.38
C GLU A 218 -5.33 -11.78 -23.27
N PHE A 219 -5.12 -12.21 -22.02
CA PHE A 219 -5.65 -11.52 -20.85
C PHE A 219 -4.78 -11.71 -19.61
N TYR A 220 -4.94 -10.80 -18.66
CA TYR A 220 -4.24 -10.82 -17.38
C TYR A 220 -5.22 -10.95 -16.25
N LEU A 221 -5.02 -11.95 -15.39
CA LEU A 221 -5.69 -12.02 -14.10
C LEU A 221 -4.88 -11.23 -13.07
N ILE A 222 -5.54 -10.30 -12.37
CA ILE A 222 -4.87 -9.34 -11.50
C ILE A 222 -5.16 -9.70 -10.04
N LYS A 223 -4.09 -9.89 -9.27
CA LYS A 223 -4.13 -10.23 -7.85
C LYS A 223 -3.48 -9.15 -7.00
N GLU A 224 -4.20 -8.74 -5.97
CA GLU A 224 -3.71 -7.93 -4.87
C GLU A 224 -3.54 -8.79 -3.61
N PRO A 225 -2.94 -8.25 -2.53
CA PRO A 225 -2.77 -9.00 -1.31
C PRO A 225 -4.08 -9.64 -0.80
N TYR A 226 -5.22 -8.95 -0.92
CA TYR A 226 -6.51 -9.42 -0.39
C TYR A 226 -7.26 -10.38 -1.32
N GLY A 227 -6.76 -10.63 -2.53
CA GLY A 227 -7.40 -11.54 -3.48
C GLY A 227 -7.36 -11.05 -4.91
N LEU A 228 -8.21 -11.64 -5.75
CA LEU A 228 -8.35 -11.27 -7.14
C LEU A 228 -9.17 -9.99 -7.26
N VAL A 229 -8.69 -9.03 -8.05
CA VAL A 229 -9.35 -7.73 -8.21
C VAL A 229 -9.97 -7.53 -9.57
N GLY A 230 -9.52 -8.29 -10.58
CA GLY A 230 -10.13 -8.24 -11.90
C GLY A 230 -9.33 -8.94 -12.99
N VAL A 231 -9.81 -8.77 -14.21
CA VAL A 231 -9.17 -9.26 -15.44
C VAL A 231 -8.96 -8.11 -16.41
N TYR A 232 -7.79 -8.05 -17.04
CA TYR A 232 -7.45 -7.05 -18.04
C TYR A 232 -7.22 -7.68 -19.43
N PHE A 233 -7.87 -7.14 -20.45
CA PHE A 233 -7.73 -7.53 -21.85
C PHE A 233 -7.01 -6.43 -22.63
N PRO A 234 -5.70 -6.58 -22.94
CA PRO A 234 -4.90 -5.53 -23.55
C PRO A 234 -5.39 -5.10 -24.93
N VAL A 235 -5.77 -6.05 -25.79
CA VAL A 235 -6.22 -5.77 -27.18
C VAL A 235 -7.45 -4.86 -27.21
N ARG A 236 -8.34 -5.03 -26.23
CA ARG A 236 -9.59 -4.25 -26.13
C ARG A 236 -9.47 -3.03 -25.23
N GLU A 237 -8.35 -2.90 -24.53
CA GLU A 237 -8.16 -1.93 -23.45
C GLU A 237 -9.29 -2.00 -22.41
N LEU A 238 -9.63 -3.22 -21.96
CA LEU A 238 -10.77 -3.48 -21.08
C LEU A 238 -10.32 -4.08 -19.76
N PHE A 239 -10.64 -3.44 -18.63
CA PHE A 239 -10.49 -3.99 -17.29
C PHE A 239 -11.87 -4.33 -16.69
N LEU A 240 -12.06 -5.58 -16.28
CA LEU A 240 -13.24 -6.07 -15.58
C LEU A 240 -12.92 -6.23 -14.11
N SER A 241 -13.45 -5.34 -13.27
CA SER A 241 -13.29 -5.42 -11.81
C SER A 241 -14.18 -6.50 -11.19
N PHE A 242 -13.64 -7.25 -10.24
CA PHE A 242 -14.40 -8.16 -9.38
C PHE A 242 -14.87 -7.50 -8.08
N ILE A 243 -14.36 -6.31 -7.78
CA ILE A 243 -14.75 -5.54 -6.60
C ILE A 243 -15.99 -4.72 -6.95
N ASP A 244 -17.07 -4.92 -6.19
CA ASP A 244 -18.26 -4.08 -6.27
C ASP A 244 -17.95 -2.71 -5.67
N SER A 245 -17.76 -1.72 -6.53
CA SER A 245 -17.42 -0.36 -6.12
C SER A 245 -18.53 0.30 -5.29
N LYS A 246 -19.79 -0.18 -5.34
CA LYS A 246 -20.89 0.32 -4.50
C LYS A 246 -20.76 -0.09 -3.04
N SER A 247 -20.16 -1.25 -2.79
CA SER A 247 -19.92 -1.77 -1.43
C SER A 247 -18.85 -0.97 -0.68
N TRP A 248 -18.02 -0.20 -1.40
CA TRP A 248 -17.03 0.72 -0.84
C TRP A 248 -17.58 2.16 -0.87
N HIS A 249 -18.43 2.48 0.11
CA HIS A 249 -19.00 3.82 0.26
C HIS A 249 -17.89 4.90 0.31
N GLY A 250 -17.98 5.92 -0.56
CA GLY A 250 -17.02 7.02 -0.66
C GLY A 250 -15.89 6.85 -1.68
N VAL A 251 -15.66 5.65 -2.22
CA VAL A 251 -14.43 5.34 -2.98
C VAL A 251 -14.64 5.17 -4.49
N ASN A 252 -15.87 5.28 -5.02
CA ASN A 252 -16.17 5.01 -6.45
C ASN A 252 -15.23 5.74 -7.45
N LYS A 253 -15.01 7.05 -7.26
CA LYS A 253 -14.11 7.83 -8.14
C LYS A 253 -12.64 7.44 -7.95
N TYR A 254 -12.24 7.16 -6.71
CA TYR A 254 -10.89 6.74 -6.38
C TYR A 254 -10.59 5.36 -6.98
N TYR A 255 -11.52 4.42 -6.87
CA TYR A 255 -11.34 3.05 -7.33
C TYR A 255 -11.16 2.96 -8.85
N GLU A 256 -11.95 3.70 -9.63
CA GLU A 256 -11.80 3.75 -11.09
C GLU A 256 -10.43 4.32 -11.49
N LYS A 257 -10.07 5.49 -10.96
CA LYS A 257 -8.76 6.09 -11.19
C LYS A 257 -7.64 5.12 -10.81
N MET A 258 -7.78 4.47 -9.67
CA MET A 258 -6.81 3.54 -9.12
C MET A 258 -6.62 2.32 -10.04
N CYS A 259 -7.69 1.79 -10.65
CA CYS A 259 -7.58 0.70 -11.64
C CYS A 259 -6.85 1.17 -12.90
N ASN A 260 -7.16 2.36 -13.41
CA ASN A 260 -6.49 2.93 -14.58
C ASN A 260 -5.00 3.15 -14.30
N ASP A 261 -4.66 3.76 -13.16
CA ASP A 261 -3.27 3.98 -12.73
C ASP A 261 -2.50 2.64 -12.71
N LEU A 262 -3.11 1.58 -12.18
CA LEU A 262 -2.50 0.26 -12.09
C LEU A 262 -2.21 -0.36 -13.47
N ILE A 263 -3.17 -0.33 -14.39
CA ILE A 263 -2.97 -0.80 -15.78
C ILE A 263 -1.91 0.05 -16.47
N ASP A 264 -1.91 1.35 -16.23
CA ASP A 264 -0.97 2.28 -16.84
C ASP A 264 0.46 2.08 -16.35
N ILE A 265 0.62 1.82 -15.06
CA ILE A 265 1.89 1.42 -14.44
C ILE A 265 2.36 0.11 -15.06
N PHE A 266 1.51 -0.92 -15.12
CA PHE A 266 1.85 -2.22 -15.74
C PHE A 266 2.39 -2.06 -17.17
N LYS A 267 1.66 -1.35 -18.04
CA LYS A 267 2.10 -1.06 -19.40
C LYS A 267 3.43 -0.33 -19.44
N THR A 268 3.66 0.61 -18.52
CA THR A 268 4.91 1.36 -18.44
C THR A 268 6.08 0.44 -18.15
N TYR A 269 5.92 -0.48 -17.20
CA TYR A 269 6.93 -1.50 -16.89
C TYR A 269 7.21 -2.42 -18.08
N VAL A 270 6.16 -2.95 -18.73
CA VAL A 270 6.29 -3.80 -19.92
C VAL A 270 7.02 -3.06 -21.05
N LEU A 271 6.63 -1.82 -21.35
CA LEU A 271 7.28 -1.00 -22.38
C LEU A 271 8.74 -0.68 -22.06
N TYR A 272 9.09 -0.58 -20.77
CA TYR A 272 10.44 -0.28 -20.32
C TYR A 272 11.38 -1.49 -20.43
N ALA A 273 10.86 -2.71 -20.20
CA ALA A 273 11.63 -3.95 -20.27
C ALA A 273 11.16 -4.86 -21.41
N MET A 274 10.74 -4.28 -22.54
CA MET A 274 10.01 -4.97 -23.61
C MET A 274 10.78 -6.18 -24.15
N GLU A 275 12.08 -6.02 -24.40
CA GLU A 275 12.95 -7.11 -24.88
C GLU A 275 13.06 -8.24 -23.84
N GLU A 276 13.21 -7.91 -22.56
CA GLU A 276 13.24 -8.90 -21.49
C GLU A 276 11.89 -9.59 -21.30
N VAL A 277 10.79 -8.85 -21.46
CA VAL A 277 9.42 -9.39 -21.42
C VAL A 277 9.22 -10.36 -22.58
N GLU A 278 9.54 -9.98 -23.82
CA GLU A 278 9.43 -10.87 -24.99
C GLU A 278 10.22 -12.16 -24.79
N ALA A 279 11.48 -12.05 -24.33
CA ALA A 279 12.31 -13.21 -24.01
C ALA A 279 11.70 -14.06 -22.88
N TYR A 280 11.15 -13.44 -21.84
CA TYR A 280 10.45 -14.12 -20.76
C TYR A 280 9.21 -14.85 -21.26
N MET A 281 8.42 -14.25 -22.15
CA MET A 281 7.21 -14.83 -22.71
C MET A 281 7.50 -16.06 -23.57
N GLN A 282 8.58 -16.03 -24.35
CA GLN A 282 9.03 -17.15 -25.18
C GLN A 282 9.68 -18.30 -24.39
N ASN A 283 10.01 -18.08 -23.11
CA ASN A 283 10.69 -19.08 -22.29
C ASN A 283 9.75 -20.22 -21.88
N ALA A 284 9.87 -21.38 -22.54
CA ALA A 284 9.11 -22.59 -22.23
C ALA A 284 9.74 -23.48 -21.12
N GLY A 285 10.79 -22.98 -20.44
CA GLY A 285 11.47 -23.72 -19.39
C GLY A 285 10.61 -23.97 -18.15
N PRO A 286 11.11 -24.78 -17.20
CA PRO A 286 10.42 -24.99 -15.93
C PRO A 286 10.30 -23.67 -15.16
N SER A 287 9.18 -23.50 -14.45
CA SER A 287 8.95 -22.30 -13.63
C SER A 287 9.39 -22.48 -12.19
N LYS A 288 9.87 -21.39 -11.60
CA LYS A 288 10.21 -21.28 -10.17
C LYS A 288 9.12 -20.54 -9.41
N VAL A 289 8.99 -20.81 -8.12
CA VAL A 289 8.12 -20.07 -7.21
C VAL A 289 8.90 -18.93 -6.58
N LEU A 290 8.39 -17.72 -6.76
CA LEU A 290 8.95 -16.48 -6.23
C LEU A 290 7.97 -15.87 -5.22
N ALA A 291 8.34 -15.87 -3.94
CA ALA A 291 7.50 -15.32 -2.88
C ALA A 291 7.91 -13.87 -2.56
N LEU A 292 6.95 -12.96 -2.51
CA LEU A 292 7.16 -11.56 -2.10
C LEU A 292 6.74 -11.33 -0.63
N ILE A 293 7.61 -10.64 0.11
CA ILE A 293 7.39 -10.15 1.49
C ILE A 293 8.06 -8.78 1.66
N GLY A 294 7.71 -8.02 2.70
CA GLY A 294 8.21 -6.67 2.96
C GLY A 294 7.59 -5.65 2.00
N ASP A 295 6.37 -5.89 1.55
CA ASP A 295 5.73 -5.13 0.49
C ASP A 295 4.75 -4.09 1.05
N PHE A 296 3.99 -4.44 2.09
CA PHE A 296 3.11 -3.50 2.79
C PHE A 296 3.84 -2.38 3.54
N SER A 297 3.55 -1.11 3.21
CA SER A 297 4.07 0.02 4.00
C SER A 297 3.47 0.11 5.40
N SER A 298 2.25 -0.39 5.59
CA SER A 298 1.63 -0.46 6.91
C SER A 298 2.29 -1.56 7.74
N PHE A 299 2.85 -1.17 8.87
CA PHE A 299 3.42 -2.09 9.85
C PHE A 299 2.41 -3.15 10.29
N GLY A 300 1.16 -2.76 10.54
CA GLY A 300 0.10 -3.69 10.93
C GLY A 300 -0.13 -4.77 9.87
N HIS A 301 -0.36 -4.36 8.62
CA HIS A 301 -0.56 -5.30 7.51
C HIS A 301 0.66 -6.21 7.26
N TYR A 302 1.87 -5.67 7.35
CA TYR A 302 3.09 -6.47 7.28
C TYR A 302 3.11 -7.58 8.35
N VAL A 303 2.82 -7.25 9.61
CA VAL A 303 2.81 -8.25 10.70
C VAL A 303 1.67 -9.26 10.54
N ARG A 304 0.43 -8.79 10.40
CA ARG A 304 -0.74 -9.69 10.42
C ARG A 304 -0.97 -10.45 9.12
N ASN A 305 -0.47 -9.97 7.99
CA ASN A 305 -0.72 -10.61 6.70
C ASN A 305 0.53 -11.33 6.18
N GLU A 306 1.67 -10.64 6.11
CA GLU A 306 2.86 -11.22 5.49
C GLU A 306 3.64 -12.14 6.44
N LEU A 307 3.99 -11.66 7.65
CA LEU A 307 4.72 -12.50 8.61
C LEU A 307 3.88 -13.70 9.07
N ALA A 308 2.57 -13.50 9.25
CA ALA A 308 1.66 -14.59 9.54
C ALA A 308 1.61 -15.62 8.40
N GLY A 309 1.63 -15.17 7.14
CA GLY A 309 1.75 -16.05 5.96
C GLY A 309 3.04 -16.87 5.98
N VAL A 310 4.19 -16.25 6.29
CA VAL A 310 5.46 -16.97 6.43
C VAL A 310 5.38 -18.01 7.55
N GLN A 311 4.82 -17.65 8.71
CA GLN A 311 4.66 -18.60 9.82
C GLN A 311 3.84 -19.82 9.38
N LYS A 312 2.72 -19.62 8.67
CA LYS A 312 1.88 -20.74 8.20
C LYS A 312 2.57 -21.61 7.16
N ILE A 313 3.38 -21.03 6.26
CA ILE A 313 4.21 -21.78 5.31
C ILE A 313 5.21 -22.67 6.07
N ILE A 314 5.86 -22.14 7.10
CA ILE A 314 6.81 -22.89 7.95
C ILE A 314 6.10 -23.99 8.73
N ASP A 315 4.96 -23.68 9.37
CA ASP A 315 4.18 -24.64 10.16
C ASP A 315 3.70 -25.81 9.29
N ALA A 316 3.39 -25.56 8.02
CA ALA A 316 3.02 -26.59 7.05
C ALA A 316 4.21 -27.37 6.47
N GLY A 317 5.44 -27.03 6.83
CA GLY A 317 6.65 -27.62 6.26
C GLY A 317 6.82 -27.35 4.76
N ALA A 318 6.27 -26.25 4.25
CA ALA A 318 6.18 -25.95 2.82
C ALA A 318 7.26 -24.97 2.32
N LEU A 319 8.27 -24.66 3.14
CA LEU A 319 9.31 -23.69 2.79
C LEU A 319 10.15 -24.13 1.57
N ASP A 320 10.34 -25.44 1.40
CA ASP A 320 11.07 -26.05 0.28
C ASP A 320 10.35 -25.93 -1.08
N ARG A 321 9.06 -25.57 -1.06
CA ARG A 321 8.26 -25.29 -2.26
C ARG A 321 8.50 -23.89 -2.83
N ILE A 322 9.20 -23.02 -2.10
CA ILE A 322 9.53 -21.67 -2.52
C ILE A 322 10.99 -21.64 -2.97
N ASP A 323 11.23 -21.34 -4.25
CA ASP A 323 12.59 -21.33 -4.80
C ASP A 323 13.33 -20.04 -4.51
N ALA A 324 12.62 -18.91 -4.42
CA ALA A 324 13.22 -17.61 -4.18
C ALA A 324 12.29 -16.69 -3.40
N TRP A 325 12.90 -15.78 -2.63
CA TRP A 325 12.20 -14.74 -1.88
C TRP A 325 12.65 -13.36 -2.34
N ILE A 326 11.69 -12.47 -2.49
CA ILE A 326 11.93 -11.04 -2.60
C ILE A 326 11.56 -10.40 -1.28
N ILE A 327 12.50 -9.66 -0.70
CA ILE A 327 12.27 -8.83 0.47
C ILE A 327 12.18 -7.38 -0.02
N GLY A 328 10.99 -6.80 0.07
CA GLY A 328 10.69 -5.42 -0.33
C GLY A 328 11.17 -4.39 0.68
N LYS A 329 11.01 -3.11 0.31
CA LYS A 329 11.52 -1.95 1.08
C LYS A 329 10.86 -1.78 2.44
N ASN A 330 9.69 -2.39 2.64
CA ASN A 330 8.91 -2.28 3.85
C ASN A 330 9.14 -3.47 4.79
N ASP A 331 10.34 -4.03 4.81
CA ASP A 331 10.74 -5.10 5.74
C ASP A 331 10.93 -4.56 7.18
N HIS A 332 9.82 -4.15 7.81
CA HIS A 332 9.80 -3.37 9.05
C HIS A 332 10.59 -4.00 10.20
N LEU A 333 10.59 -5.33 10.29
CA LEU A 333 11.22 -6.08 11.39
C LEU A 333 12.42 -6.92 10.93
N GLN A 334 12.87 -6.73 9.69
CA GLN A 334 13.92 -7.53 9.07
C GLN A 334 13.58 -9.02 9.14
N VAL A 335 12.69 -9.49 8.27
CA VAL A 335 12.00 -10.80 8.33
C VAL A 335 12.93 -11.98 8.64
N ARG A 336 14.17 -11.95 8.14
CA ARG A 336 15.21 -12.96 8.40
C ARG A 336 15.64 -13.07 9.86
N ARG A 337 15.53 -11.99 10.63
CA ARG A 337 15.75 -12.01 12.08
C ARG A 337 14.66 -12.83 12.75
N ILE A 338 13.41 -12.67 12.33
CA ILE A 338 12.26 -13.39 12.90
C ILE A 338 12.27 -14.86 12.46
N PHE A 339 12.57 -15.10 11.19
CA PHE A 339 12.58 -16.40 10.53
C PHE A 339 13.97 -16.72 9.97
N PRO A 340 14.92 -17.17 10.82
CA PRO A 340 16.25 -17.56 10.37
C PRO A 340 16.20 -18.68 9.32
N GLU A 341 15.11 -19.47 9.27
CA GLU A 341 14.86 -20.51 8.26
C GLU A 341 14.87 -19.96 6.83
N LEU A 342 14.50 -18.69 6.63
CA LEU A 342 14.58 -18.03 5.32
C LEU A 342 16.02 -17.80 4.84
N SER A 343 17.01 -17.87 5.72
CA SER A 343 18.43 -17.78 5.34
C SER A 343 18.91 -19.03 4.61
N ALA A 344 18.24 -20.18 4.83
CA ALA A 344 18.49 -21.40 4.08
C ALA A 344 17.74 -21.43 2.73
N ALA A 345 16.85 -20.47 2.46
CA ALA A 345 16.15 -20.38 1.19
C ALA A 345 17.12 -20.02 0.05
N ARG A 346 16.89 -20.61 -1.13
CA ARG A 346 17.90 -20.72 -2.19
C ARG A 346 18.35 -19.38 -2.78
N LYS A 347 17.50 -18.35 -2.77
CA LYS A 347 17.86 -16.97 -3.18
C LYS A 347 16.98 -15.95 -2.45
N VAL A 348 17.61 -14.88 -1.97
CA VAL A 348 16.91 -13.72 -1.41
C VAL A 348 17.51 -12.47 -2.00
N PHE A 349 16.67 -11.60 -2.54
CA PHE A 349 17.06 -10.30 -3.04
C PHE A 349 16.89 -9.25 -1.94
N GLY A 350 17.99 -8.66 -1.47
CA GLY A 350 17.96 -7.40 -0.74
C GLY A 350 18.19 -6.29 -1.76
N MET A 351 17.15 -5.52 -2.06
CA MET A 351 17.21 -4.50 -3.11
C MET A 351 17.54 -3.11 -2.55
N ASP A 352 18.32 -2.33 -3.30
CA ASP A 352 18.49 -0.89 -3.06
C ASP A 352 17.14 -0.20 -3.27
N ALA A 353 16.66 0.54 -2.27
CA ALA A 353 15.38 1.25 -2.29
C ALA A 353 15.19 2.13 -3.55
N LYS A 354 16.28 2.61 -4.17
CA LYS A 354 16.23 3.44 -5.38
C LYS A 354 16.00 2.66 -6.68
N ARG A 355 16.31 1.37 -6.72
CA ARG A 355 16.19 0.51 -7.92
C ARG A 355 15.15 -0.59 -7.76
N MET A 356 14.65 -0.77 -6.54
CA MET A 356 13.82 -1.89 -6.15
C MET A 356 12.61 -2.11 -7.05
N GLU A 357 11.97 -1.06 -7.57
CA GLU A 357 10.70 -1.24 -8.27
C GLU A 357 10.91 -1.98 -9.61
N MET A 358 11.86 -1.54 -10.44
CA MET A 358 12.18 -2.21 -11.70
C MET A 358 12.89 -3.56 -11.48
N GLU A 359 13.69 -3.68 -10.42
CA GLU A 359 14.33 -4.96 -10.06
C GLU A 359 13.29 -5.99 -9.61
N THR A 360 12.26 -5.58 -8.86
CA THR A 360 11.13 -6.44 -8.45
C THR A 360 10.36 -6.92 -9.67
N PHE A 361 10.04 -6.01 -10.61
CA PHE A 361 9.39 -6.37 -11.87
C PHE A 361 10.22 -7.40 -12.67
N ARG A 362 11.53 -7.15 -12.81
CA ARG A 362 12.46 -8.02 -13.55
C ARG A 362 12.79 -9.34 -12.87
N ALA A 363 12.56 -9.46 -11.56
CA ALA A 363 12.90 -10.67 -10.81
C ALA A 363 12.14 -11.91 -11.31
N CYS A 364 10.95 -11.74 -11.88
CA CYS A 364 10.20 -12.82 -12.51
C CYS A 364 10.91 -13.36 -13.77
N PHE A 365 11.64 -12.52 -14.50
CA PHE A 365 12.19 -12.85 -15.81
C PHE A 365 13.45 -13.69 -15.70
N ALA A 366 14.35 -13.32 -14.78
CA ALA A 366 15.69 -13.90 -14.65
C ALA A 366 15.69 -15.41 -14.39
N ASP A 367 14.63 -15.92 -13.78
CA ASP A 367 14.53 -17.31 -13.32
C ASP A 367 13.24 -18.01 -13.81
N ASN A 368 12.57 -17.44 -14.83
CA ASN A 368 11.28 -17.89 -15.34
C ASN A 368 10.24 -18.13 -14.21
N ALA A 369 10.16 -17.20 -13.26
CA ALA A 369 9.43 -17.41 -12.03
C ALA A 369 7.96 -17.01 -12.15
N CYS A 370 7.11 -17.77 -11.45
CA CYS A 370 5.74 -17.43 -11.13
C CYS A 370 5.71 -16.87 -9.71
N ALA A 371 5.28 -15.62 -9.59
CA ALA A 371 5.27 -14.88 -8.34
C ALA A 371 4.01 -15.15 -7.51
N MET A 372 4.14 -15.03 -6.20
CA MET A 372 3.04 -15.01 -5.24
C MET A 372 3.27 -13.94 -4.18
N LEU A 373 2.18 -13.39 -3.66
CA LEU A 373 2.22 -12.50 -2.49
C LEU A 373 2.07 -13.36 -1.25
N VAL A 374 3.01 -13.29 -0.31
CA VAL A 374 2.84 -14.01 0.95
C VAL A 374 1.81 -13.26 1.78
N HIS A 375 0.59 -13.81 1.83
CA HIS A 375 -0.54 -13.16 2.49
C HIS A 375 -1.40 -14.17 3.25
N TYR A 376 -1.80 -13.77 4.45
CA TYR A 376 -2.63 -14.56 5.35
C TYR A 376 -3.76 -13.72 5.93
N ILE A 377 -4.97 -14.31 6.02
CA ILE A 377 -6.17 -13.68 6.56
C ILE A 377 -6.73 -14.52 7.73
N GLY A 378 -5.90 -14.82 8.72
CA GLY A 378 -6.34 -15.55 9.91
C GLY A 378 -5.68 -15.10 11.21
N GLY A 379 -5.00 -13.95 11.18
CA GLY A 379 -4.51 -13.31 12.38
C GLY A 379 -3.12 -13.71 12.88
N LEU A 380 -2.68 -12.98 13.90
CA LEU A 380 -1.39 -13.17 14.57
C LEU A 380 -1.52 -14.31 15.59
N CYS A 381 -0.83 -15.43 15.33
CA CYS A 381 -0.75 -16.55 16.27
C CYS A 381 0.30 -16.29 17.37
N ASP A 382 0.15 -16.99 18.51
CA ASP A 382 1.07 -16.84 19.64
C ASP A 382 2.52 -17.25 19.32
N LEU A 383 2.71 -18.23 18.44
CA LEU A 383 4.04 -18.66 18.02
C LEU A 383 4.78 -17.54 17.27
N LEU A 384 4.11 -16.86 16.33
CA LEU A 384 4.69 -15.73 15.63
C LEU A 384 4.95 -14.56 16.57
N ALA A 385 4.01 -14.23 17.46
CA ALA A 385 4.21 -13.19 18.46
C ALA A 385 5.46 -13.46 19.33
N LYS A 386 5.64 -14.70 19.80
CA LYS A 386 6.83 -15.12 20.56
C LYS A 386 8.11 -15.02 19.74
N ARG A 387 8.06 -15.36 18.44
CA ARG A 387 9.23 -15.19 17.54
C ARG A 387 9.59 -13.73 17.37
N ILE A 388 8.61 -12.84 17.17
CA ILE A 388 8.86 -11.39 17.08
C ILE A 388 9.49 -10.88 18.38
N ASP A 389 8.93 -11.22 19.55
CA ASP A 389 9.50 -10.81 20.83
C ASP A 389 10.92 -11.35 21.05
N HIS A 390 11.11 -12.66 20.90
CA HIS A 390 12.38 -13.31 21.22
C HIS A 390 13.48 -13.01 20.19
N ASN A 391 13.18 -13.09 18.90
CA ASN A 391 14.18 -12.96 17.84
C ASN A 391 14.40 -11.50 17.40
N HIS A 392 13.39 -10.64 17.53
CA HIS A 392 13.52 -9.23 17.13
C HIS A 392 13.65 -8.31 18.35
N ALA A 393 12.62 -8.20 19.19
CA ALA A 393 12.58 -7.20 20.26
C ALA A 393 13.73 -7.38 21.28
N ARG A 394 13.86 -8.57 21.88
CA ARG A 394 14.85 -8.83 22.94
C ARG A 394 16.30 -8.84 22.45
N ARG A 395 16.55 -9.22 21.21
CA ARG A 395 17.92 -9.32 20.65
C ARG A 395 18.45 -8.01 20.10
N HIS A 396 17.57 -7.07 19.80
CA HIS A 396 17.93 -5.83 19.12
C HIS A 396 17.50 -4.57 19.86
N VAL A 397 16.96 -4.70 21.08
CA VAL A 397 16.76 -3.58 21.99
C VAL A 397 18.10 -2.92 22.32
N ALA A 398 18.13 -1.59 22.31
CA ALA A 398 19.27 -0.83 22.76
C ALA A 398 19.51 -1.03 24.26
N ALA A 399 20.77 -1.13 24.69
CA ALA A 399 21.11 -1.34 26.10
C ALA A 399 20.54 -0.26 27.03
N ALA A 400 20.51 1.01 26.58
CA ALA A 400 19.93 2.11 27.32
C ALA A 400 18.41 1.93 27.53
N VAL A 401 17.68 1.51 26.49
CA VAL A 401 16.25 1.22 26.58
C VAL A 401 16.01 0.03 27.52
N ALA A 402 16.83 -1.02 27.44
CA ALA A 402 16.71 -2.16 28.35
C ALA A 402 16.90 -1.76 29.82
N GLN A 403 17.81 -0.81 30.12
CA GLN A 403 18.00 -0.26 31.46
C GLN A 403 16.80 0.58 31.92
N GLN A 404 16.26 1.45 31.05
CA GLN A 404 15.05 2.23 31.35
C GLN A 404 13.86 1.32 31.64
N VAL A 405 13.66 0.27 30.83
CA VAL A 405 12.60 -0.73 31.09
C VAL A 405 12.83 -1.44 32.42
N ALA A 406 14.07 -1.80 32.76
CA ALA A 406 14.37 -2.43 34.05
C ALA A 406 14.06 -1.49 35.24
N GLN A 407 14.27 -0.18 35.08
CA GLN A 407 13.86 0.83 36.06
C GLN A 407 12.34 0.96 36.13
N ALA A 408 11.67 1.15 34.99
CA ALA A 408 10.22 1.29 34.89
C ALA A 408 9.47 0.09 35.50
N LYS A 409 10.01 -1.12 35.40
CA LYS A 409 9.38 -2.32 35.96
C LYS A 409 9.31 -2.36 37.48
N LYS A 410 10.02 -1.47 38.19
CA LYS A 410 9.86 -1.28 39.65
C LYS A 410 8.52 -0.65 40.02
N HIS A 411 7.82 -0.08 39.04
CA HIS A 411 6.55 0.61 39.17
C HIS A 411 5.39 -0.31 38.77
N TRP A 412 4.23 -0.10 39.40
CA TRP A 412 2.98 -0.76 39.03
C TRP A 412 1.76 0.17 39.30
N PRO A 413 0.84 0.31 38.33
CA PRO A 413 0.94 -0.21 36.97
C PRO A 413 1.94 0.59 36.11
N LEU A 414 2.58 -0.08 35.15
CA LEU A 414 3.32 0.57 34.07
C LEU A 414 2.38 0.73 32.87
N VAL A 415 1.98 1.96 32.60
CA VAL A 415 1.02 2.32 31.55
C VAL A 415 1.77 2.75 30.28
N TYR A 416 1.37 2.20 29.15
CA TYR A 416 1.88 2.59 27.83
C TYR A 416 0.87 3.48 27.12
N VAL A 417 1.30 4.67 26.71
CA VAL A 417 0.46 5.63 26.00
C VAL A 417 1.03 5.86 24.62
N THR A 418 0.20 5.74 23.58
CA THR A 418 0.60 6.11 22.22
C THR A 418 0.04 7.48 21.85
N LEU A 419 0.92 8.43 21.57
CA LEU A 419 0.56 9.76 21.09
C LEU A 419 0.32 9.76 19.57
N ARG A 420 -0.43 10.74 19.07
CA ARG A 420 -0.75 10.83 17.64
C ARG A 420 -1.16 12.22 17.19
N ILE A 421 -0.73 12.67 16.00
CA ILE A 421 -1.18 13.96 15.41
C ILE A 421 -2.21 13.84 14.26
N LYS A 422 -2.56 12.63 13.83
CA LYS A 422 -3.55 12.39 12.76
C LYS A 422 -4.48 11.26 13.14
N ARG A 423 -5.77 11.36 12.85
CA ARG A 423 -6.78 10.41 13.39
C ARG A 423 -6.65 10.34 14.91
N CYS A 424 -6.50 11.52 15.51
CA CYS A 424 -6.11 11.66 16.91
C CYS A 424 -7.28 12.11 17.78
N TRP A 425 -7.12 11.85 19.07
CA TRP A 425 -7.94 12.47 20.10
C TRP A 425 -7.47 13.92 20.26
N ILE A 426 -8.31 14.89 19.87
CA ILE A 426 -7.92 16.30 19.84
C ILE A 426 -7.51 16.80 21.23
N SER A 427 -8.28 16.48 22.26
CA SER A 427 -7.94 16.83 23.64
C SER A 427 -7.01 15.83 24.35
N GLN A 428 -6.25 15.00 23.61
CA GLN A 428 -5.41 13.94 24.18
C GLN A 428 -4.47 14.43 25.28
N ALA A 429 -3.82 15.60 25.15
CA ALA A 429 -2.83 16.03 26.14
C ALA A 429 -3.47 16.23 27.52
N LYS A 430 -4.55 17.02 27.56
CA LYS A 430 -5.35 17.26 28.76
C LYS A 430 -6.01 15.98 29.27
N GLY A 431 -6.61 15.21 28.36
CA GLY A 431 -7.32 13.99 28.71
C GLY A 431 -6.42 12.93 29.32
N LEU A 432 -5.24 12.69 28.73
CA LEU A 432 -4.25 11.74 29.24
C LEU A 432 -3.71 12.17 30.60
N ALA A 433 -3.38 13.45 30.80
CA ALA A 433 -2.94 13.94 32.11
C ALA A 433 -4.00 13.71 33.20
N LEU A 434 -5.27 14.00 32.92
CA LEU A 434 -6.39 13.75 33.84
C LEU A 434 -6.55 12.26 34.18
N ILE A 435 -6.42 11.38 33.18
CA ILE A 435 -6.50 9.92 33.38
C ILE A 435 -5.33 9.44 34.25
N LEU A 436 -4.10 9.82 33.91
CA LEU A 436 -2.90 9.34 34.59
C LEU A 436 -2.83 9.83 36.05
N ASN A 437 -3.19 11.09 36.31
CA ASN A 437 -3.27 11.62 37.68
C ASN A 437 -4.33 10.87 38.51
N ALA A 438 -5.52 10.64 37.94
CA ALA A 438 -6.57 9.88 38.63
C ALA A 438 -6.17 8.42 38.90
N LEU A 439 -5.45 7.77 37.99
CA LEU A 439 -4.93 6.42 38.21
C LEU A 439 -3.81 6.41 39.27
N PHE A 440 -2.99 7.45 39.33
CA PHE A 440 -1.91 7.58 40.33
C PHE A 440 -2.45 7.76 41.75
N GLU A 441 -3.56 8.48 41.93
CA GLU A 441 -4.25 8.58 43.22
C GLU A 441 -4.65 7.19 43.77
N GLU A 442 -5.04 6.27 42.88
CA GLU A 442 -5.40 4.88 43.23
C GLU A 442 -4.18 3.95 43.30
N HIS A 443 -3.12 4.28 42.57
CA HIS A 443 -1.91 3.50 42.42
C HIS A 443 -0.67 4.40 42.51
N PRO A 444 -0.21 4.75 43.74
CA PRO A 444 0.92 5.66 43.93
C PRO A 444 2.27 5.15 43.39
N GLY A 445 2.33 3.90 42.93
CA GLY A 445 3.48 3.32 42.26
C GLY A 445 3.38 3.36 40.74
N LEU A 446 2.42 4.09 40.15
CA LEU A 446 2.23 4.16 38.70
C LEU A 446 3.43 4.80 38.01
N ALA A 447 3.79 4.26 36.85
CA ALA A 447 4.68 4.90 35.90
C ALA A 447 4.07 4.85 34.50
N VAL A 448 4.53 5.73 33.62
CA VAL A 448 4.03 5.86 32.25
C VAL A 448 5.18 5.89 31.24
N VAL A 449 5.02 5.19 30.12
CA VAL A 449 5.87 5.34 28.94
C VAL A 449 5.04 5.91 27.79
N PHE A 450 5.56 6.96 27.16
CA PHE A 450 4.94 7.62 26.01
C PHE A 450 5.65 7.19 24.73
N ASP A 451 4.94 6.45 23.88
CA ASP A 451 5.37 6.08 22.54
C ASP A 451 4.70 6.96 21.48
N GLY A 452 5.31 7.01 20.30
CA GLY A 452 4.85 7.85 19.22
C GLY A 452 5.96 8.11 18.22
N LEU A 453 5.81 9.17 17.45
CA LEU A 453 6.80 9.64 16.49
C LEU A 453 7.47 10.93 17.01
N PRO A 454 8.71 11.23 16.58
CA PRO A 454 9.47 12.38 17.09
C PRO A 454 8.75 13.75 17.01
N TYR A 455 7.83 13.91 16.06
CA TYR A 455 7.06 15.14 15.88
C TYR A 455 5.86 15.28 16.83
N GLU A 456 5.65 14.32 17.73
CA GLU A 456 4.65 14.38 18.82
C GLU A 456 5.23 14.97 20.12
N GLN A 457 6.45 15.50 20.08
CA GLN A 457 7.14 16.07 21.24
C GLN A 457 6.36 17.18 21.95
N ASP A 458 5.63 18.01 21.19
CA ASP A 458 4.83 19.10 21.75
C ASP A 458 3.67 18.55 22.60
N ILE A 459 2.98 17.52 22.10
CA ILE A 459 1.92 16.82 22.83
C ILE A 459 2.49 16.18 24.10
N LEU A 460 3.64 15.51 24.01
CA LEU A 460 4.31 14.94 25.18
C LEU A 460 4.63 16.02 26.22
N SER A 461 5.17 17.15 25.78
CA SER A 461 5.52 18.27 26.67
C SER A 461 4.28 18.83 27.38
N ASP A 462 3.16 18.95 26.67
CA ASP A 462 1.88 19.39 27.23
C ASP A 462 1.32 18.41 28.26
N VAL A 463 1.44 17.09 28.02
CA VAL A 463 1.04 16.06 29.00
C VAL A 463 1.91 16.15 30.25
N LEU A 464 3.24 16.18 30.09
CA LEU A 464 4.19 16.21 31.21
C LEU A 464 4.03 17.46 32.07
N GLY A 465 3.71 18.62 31.46
CA GLY A 465 3.44 19.86 32.20
C GLY A 465 2.18 19.84 33.08
N GLN A 466 1.30 18.85 32.89
CA GLN A 466 0.05 18.67 33.65
C GLN A 466 0.07 17.41 34.54
N LEU A 467 1.15 16.62 34.49
CA LEU A 467 1.28 15.37 35.22
C LEU A 467 1.70 15.61 36.68
N ASP A 468 1.19 14.81 37.60
CA ASP A 468 1.69 14.80 38.98
C ASP A 468 3.19 14.49 38.99
N PRO A 469 4.04 15.28 39.68
CA PRO A 469 5.49 15.10 39.66
C PRO A 469 5.96 13.79 40.32
N GLY A 470 5.08 13.10 41.05
CA GLY A 470 5.33 11.76 41.59
C GLY A 470 5.20 10.63 40.56
N ILE A 471 4.61 10.88 39.40
CA ILE A 471 4.49 9.89 38.32
C ILE A 471 5.80 9.85 37.53
N GLU A 472 6.46 8.70 37.54
CA GLU A 472 7.65 8.49 36.72
C GLU A 472 7.26 8.32 35.25
N ALA A 473 7.83 9.17 34.38
CA ALA A 473 7.54 9.21 32.95
C ALA A 473 8.77 8.87 32.11
N PHE A 474 8.57 8.02 31.10
CA PHE A 474 9.58 7.60 30.15
C PHE A 474 9.21 8.07 28.74
N ASP A 475 10.15 8.71 28.05
CA ASP A 475 10.00 9.14 26.66
C ASP A 475 10.51 8.03 25.72
N ALA A 476 9.62 7.52 24.87
CA ALA A 476 9.91 6.53 23.85
C ALA A 476 9.64 7.03 22.42
N LEU A 477 9.46 8.34 22.18
CA LEU A 477 9.16 8.91 20.84
C LEU A 477 10.27 8.66 19.80
N HIS A 478 11.50 8.42 20.27
CA HIS A 478 12.69 8.16 19.44
C HIS A 478 13.10 6.68 19.41
N CYS A 479 12.29 5.79 19.97
CA CYS A 479 12.60 4.36 20.00
C CYS A 479 12.58 3.74 18.61
N THR A 480 13.46 2.76 18.37
CA THR A 480 13.32 1.90 17.20
C THR A 480 12.12 0.96 17.37
N LYS A 481 11.66 0.32 16.28
CA LYS A 481 10.58 -0.68 16.39
C LYS A 481 10.92 -1.83 17.36
N ALA A 482 12.20 -2.22 17.46
CA ALA A 482 12.65 -3.24 18.40
C ALA A 482 12.51 -2.75 19.85
N ASP A 483 12.91 -1.52 20.11
CA ASP A 483 12.80 -0.86 21.42
C ASP A 483 11.33 -0.70 21.83
N THR A 484 10.47 -0.22 20.93
CA THR A 484 9.04 -0.06 21.18
C THR A 484 8.35 -1.40 21.45
N LEU A 485 8.66 -2.45 20.69
CA LEU A 485 8.18 -3.81 20.98
C LEU A 485 8.65 -4.29 22.36
N PHE A 486 9.90 -3.99 22.72
CA PHE A 486 10.45 -4.39 24.01
C PHE A 486 9.75 -3.66 25.17
N TRP A 487 9.44 -2.35 25.02
CA TRP A 487 8.55 -1.63 25.94
C TRP A 487 7.17 -2.30 26.03
N GLY A 488 6.53 -2.54 24.88
CA GLY A 488 5.22 -3.19 24.81
C GLY A 488 5.18 -4.56 25.49
N SER A 489 6.28 -5.34 25.47
CA SER A 489 6.35 -6.62 26.19
C SER A 489 6.40 -6.49 27.71
N ASN A 490 6.76 -5.32 28.25
CA ASN A 490 7.04 -5.11 29.67
C ASN A 490 6.04 -4.22 30.42
N ILE A 491 5.04 -3.67 29.73
CA ILE A 491 3.95 -2.88 30.34
C ILE A 491 2.87 -3.77 30.98
N ASP A 492 1.98 -3.15 31.76
CA ASP A 492 0.77 -3.81 32.29
C ASP A 492 -0.46 -3.47 31.45
N LEU A 493 -0.63 -2.18 31.16
CA LEU A 493 -1.81 -1.61 30.53
C LEU A 493 -1.37 -0.71 29.37
N HIS A 494 -2.14 -0.65 28.30
CA HIS A 494 -1.98 0.40 27.30
C HIS A 494 -3.23 1.28 27.13
N ILE A 495 -3.02 2.52 26.70
CA ILE A 495 -4.05 3.44 26.20
C ILE A 495 -3.55 3.92 24.84
N SER A 496 -4.21 3.51 23.76
CA SER A 496 -3.72 3.85 22.42
C SER A 496 -4.84 4.06 21.41
N PRO A 497 -4.64 4.97 20.42
CA PRO A 497 -5.54 5.05 19.29
C PRO A 497 -5.45 3.77 18.45
N HIS A 498 -6.55 3.39 17.81
CA HIS A 498 -6.51 2.31 16.83
C HIS A 498 -5.64 2.71 15.63
N GLY A 499 -4.68 1.87 15.28
CA GLY A 499 -3.77 2.11 14.16
C GLY A 499 -2.53 1.23 14.18
N ASN A 500 -1.51 1.59 13.38
CA ASN A 500 -0.26 0.84 13.30
C ASN A 500 0.47 0.75 14.64
N GLY A 501 0.47 1.82 15.46
CA GLY A 501 1.13 1.84 16.77
C GLY A 501 0.55 0.82 17.76
N ASN A 502 -0.74 0.51 17.64
CA ASN A 502 -1.40 -0.47 18.49
C ASN A 502 -0.79 -1.89 18.34
N TYR A 503 -0.12 -2.21 17.22
CA TYR A 503 0.54 -3.50 17.05
C TYR A 503 1.67 -3.74 18.05
N PHE A 504 2.30 -2.68 18.58
CA PHE A 504 3.34 -2.80 19.58
C PHE A 504 2.85 -3.31 20.93
N THR A 505 1.55 -3.15 21.22
CA THR A 505 0.90 -3.71 22.42
C THR A 505 0.11 -4.98 22.10
N LEU A 506 -0.37 -5.14 20.85
CA LEU A 506 -1.05 -6.36 20.42
C LEU A 506 -0.13 -7.56 20.26
N ILE A 507 1.07 -7.40 19.70
CA ILE A 507 2.04 -8.49 19.57
C ILE A 507 2.35 -9.13 20.94
N PRO A 508 2.65 -8.37 22.00
CA PRO A 508 2.87 -8.92 23.34
C PRO A 508 1.60 -9.30 24.12
N ASN A 509 0.40 -9.10 23.56
CA ASN A 509 -0.91 -9.39 24.18
C ASN A 509 -1.22 -8.56 25.42
N LYS A 510 -0.94 -7.26 25.39
CA LYS A 510 -1.21 -6.42 26.54
C LYS A 510 -2.68 -5.99 26.54
N PRO A 511 -3.39 -6.11 27.66
CA PRO A 511 -4.72 -5.55 27.78
C PRO A 511 -4.65 -4.02 27.81
N GLY A 512 -5.75 -3.37 27.50
CA GLY A 512 -5.74 -1.92 27.40
C GLY A 512 -7.06 -1.28 27.03
N VAL A 513 -6.94 -0.02 26.66
CA VAL A 513 -8.00 0.82 26.12
C VAL A 513 -7.60 1.21 24.71
N VAL A 514 -8.52 0.98 23.77
CA VAL A 514 -8.37 1.38 22.38
C VAL A 514 -9.45 2.38 22.05
N HIS A 515 -9.06 3.48 21.40
CA HIS A 515 -9.99 4.50 20.97
C HIS A 515 -9.78 4.84 19.50
N ALA A 516 -10.86 5.15 18.79
CA ALA A 516 -10.87 5.66 17.42
C ALA A 516 -12.28 6.15 17.11
N ASN A 517 -12.48 6.68 15.91
CA ASN A 517 -13.83 6.94 15.40
C ASN A 517 -14.69 5.66 15.40
N LYS A 518 -15.99 5.84 15.58
CA LYS A 518 -16.96 4.76 15.78
C LYS A 518 -16.96 3.77 14.63
N GLN A 519 -17.01 4.28 13.40
CA GLN A 519 -17.04 3.42 12.22
C GLN A 519 -15.81 2.50 12.15
N PHE A 520 -14.64 2.99 12.57
CA PHE A 520 -13.43 2.18 12.55
C PHE A 520 -13.43 1.14 13.66
N LEU A 521 -13.84 1.48 14.88
CA LEU A 521 -13.95 0.50 15.98
C LEU A 521 -15.00 -0.58 15.71
N ASP A 522 -16.14 -0.22 15.10
CA ASP A 522 -17.24 -1.14 14.83
C ASP A 522 -16.83 -2.27 13.86
N MET A 523 -15.84 -2.04 12.98
CA MET A 523 -15.25 -3.09 12.12
C MET A 523 -14.45 -4.16 12.90
N TYR A 524 -14.04 -3.86 14.13
CA TYR A 524 -13.16 -4.72 14.94
C TYR A 524 -13.79 -5.16 16.27
N LEU A 525 -15.10 -4.91 16.45
CA LEU A 525 -15.84 -5.44 17.59
C LEU A 525 -15.90 -6.97 17.53
N ILE A 526 -15.72 -7.60 18.69
CA ILE A 526 -15.91 -9.05 18.84
C ILE A 526 -17.41 -9.30 19.06
N PRO A 527 -18.10 -10.02 18.15
CA PRO A 527 -19.53 -10.30 18.32
C PRO A 527 -19.81 -10.98 19.68
N GLY A 528 -20.76 -10.44 20.44
CA GLY A 528 -21.16 -10.99 21.75
C GLY A 528 -20.27 -10.60 22.93
N GLN A 529 -19.31 -9.68 22.75
CA GLN A 529 -18.50 -9.14 23.83
C GLN A 529 -18.64 -7.61 23.92
N ASP A 530 -19.49 -7.15 24.83
CA ASP A 530 -19.80 -5.72 24.98
C ASP A 530 -18.55 -4.87 25.28
N GLY A 531 -18.21 -4.01 24.32
CA GLY A 531 -17.11 -3.06 24.41
C GLY A 531 -15.72 -3.66 24.19
N PHE A 532 -15.60 -4.93 23.79
CA PHE A 532 -14.30 -5.53 23.47
C PHE A 532 -13.99 -5.42 21.97
N VAL A 533 -12.78 -4.94 21.67
CA VAL A 533 -12.25 -4.90 20.31
C VAL A 533 -11.08 -5.86 20.16
N ALA A 534 -11.04 -6.54 19.02
CA ALA A 534 -9.86 -7.21 18.51
C ALA A 534 -9.27 -6.34 17.38
N PRO A 535 -8.53 -5.25 17.70
CA PRO A 535 -7.98 -4.31 16.70
C PRO A 535 -7.03 -4.98 15.68
N SER A 536 -6.69 -6.24 15.91
CA SER A 536 -6.22 -7.20 14.91
C SER A 536 -6.71 -8.59 15.33
N PRO A 537 -7.00 -9.52 14.41
CA PRO A 537 -7.27 -10.89 14.80
C PRO A 537 -5.99 -11.46 15.42
N ARG A 538 -5.84 -11.41 16.73
CA ARG A 538 -4.98 -12.35 17.45
C ARG A 538 -5.83 -13.60 17.66
N GLU A 539 -5.24 -14.79 17.62
CA GLU A 539 -6.00 -16.03 17.89
C GLU A 539 -6.60 -16.02 19.31
N THR A 540 -5.93 -15.35 20.26
CA THR A 540 -6.31 -15.24 21.68
C THR A 540 -6.03 -13.83 22.23
N PRO A 541 -6.83 -12.80 21.85
CA PRO A 541 -6.56 -11.43 22.23
C PRO A 541 -6.76 -11.21 23.73
N ALA A 542 -5.85 -10.48 24.35
CA ALA A 542 -6.05 -9.91 25.67
C ALA A 542 -7.22 -8.91 25.63
N PRO A 543 -7.95 -8.73 26.73
CA PRO A 543 -9.09 -7.83 26.79
C PRO A 543 -8.66 -6.37 26.49
N CYS A 544 -9.15 -5.84 25.37
CA CYS A 544 -9.03 -4.43 25.01
C CYS A 544 -10.41 -3.79 24.95
N LEU A 545 -10.61 -2.74 25.75
CA LEU A 545 -11.88 -2.02 25.81
C LEU A 545 -11.91 -0.88 24.81
N ALA A 546 -12.96 -0.83 23.99
CA ALA A 546 -13.21 0.25 23.06
C ALA A 546 -13.85 1.45 23.76
N VAL A 547 -13.36 2.65 23.44
CA VAL A 547 -14.00 3.91 23.83
C VAL A 547 -14.34 4.69 22.57
N TYR A 548 -15.61 5.08 22.49
CA TYR A 548 -16.17 5.80 21.37
C TYR A 548 -16.07 7.31 21.58
N PRO A 549 -15.93 8.09 20.49
CA PRO A 549 -15.88 9.53 20.57
C PRO A 549 -17.22 10.11 21.00
N VAL A 550 -17.15 11.27 21.66
CA VAL A 550 -18.32 12.12 21.94
C VAL A 550 -18.60 13.07 20.78
N TRP A 551 -17.62 13.30 19.91
CA TRP A 551 -17.71 14.13 18.72
C TRP A 551 -16.72 13.63 17.64
N GLU A 552 -17.15 13.67 16.39
CA GLU A 552 -16.36 13.35 15.19
C GLU A 552 -16.44 14.57 14.25
N ASP A 553 -15.34 14.87 13.56
CA ASP A 553 -15.36 15.91 12.51
C ASP A 553 -16.29 15.49 11.36
N ASP A 554 -16.97 16.47 10.74
CA ASP A 554 -17.95 16.25 9.65
C ASP A 554 -17.25 15.96 8.29
N GLU A 555 -16.12 15.25 8.31
CA GLU A 555 -15.40 14.88 7.10
C GLU A 555 -16.05 13.67 6.40
N PRO A 556 -16.15 13.67 5.06
CA PRO A 556 -16.76 12.59 4.29
C PRO A 556 -15.98 11.27 4.35
N ASP A 557 -14.71 11.30 4.79
CA ASP A 557 -13.93 10.10 5.13
C ASP A 557 -13.76 10.00 6.65
N LEU A 558 -14.83 9.55 7.32
CA LEU A 558 -14.86 9.36 8.77
C LEU A 558 -13.70 8.49 9.27
N HIS A 559 -13.05 7.67 8.44
CA HIS A 559 -11.88 6.87 8.85
C HIS A 559 -10.60 7.68 9.06
N GLN A 560 -10.57 8.93 8.61
CA GLN A 560 -9.40 9.80 8.64
C GLN A 560 -9.55 11.04 9.52
N CYS A 561 -10.74 11.29 10.06
CA CYS A 561 -10.99 12.45 10.89
C CYS A 561 -10.34 12.35 12.28
N ASP A 562 -10.01 13.51 12.83
CA ASP A 562 -9.74 13.65 14.25
C ASP A 562 -11.07 13.62 15.02
N TYR A 563 -11.00 13.31 16.32
CA TYR A 563 -12.18 13.11 17.15
C TYR A 563 -11.91 13.56 18.58
N ASP A 564 -12.97 13.72 19.37
CA ASP A 564 -12.83 14.01 20.80
C ASP A 564 -13.47 12.93 21.69
N LEU A 565 -12.84 12.65 22.82
CA LEU A 565 -13.28 11.64 23.79
C LEU A 565 -13.58 12.29 25.14
N ASP A 566 -14.58 11.74 25.85
CA ASP A 566 -14.69 11.98 27.29
C ASP A 566 -13.65 11.13 28.02
N TRP A 567 -12.62 11.78 28.56
CA TRP A 567 -11.54 11.14 29.31
C TRP A 567 -12.06 10.26 30.46
N ARG A 568 -13.25 10.53 31.01
CA ARG A 568 -13.86 9.70 32.07
C ARG A 568 -14.23 8.30 31.57
N GLN A 569 -14.63 8.17 30.30
CA GLN A 569 -14.90 6.87 29.69
C GLN A 569 -13.61 6.08 29.50
N VAL A 570 -12.54 6.76 29.06
CA VAL A 570 -11.19 6.16 28.95
C VAL A 570 -10.67 5.72 30.32
N LEU A 571 -10.82 6.55 31.35
CA LEU A 571 -10.44 6.20 32.73
C LEU A 571 -11.24 5.00 33.26
N ALA A 572 -12.56 4.97 33.05
CA ALA A 572 -13.39 3.84 33.45
C ALA A 572 -12.96 2.53 32.77
N ALA A 573 -12.66 2.59 31.47
CA ALA A 573 -12.11 1.47 30.73
C ALA A 573 -10.73 1.05 31.26
N ALA A 574 -9.83 2.00 31.53
CA ALA A 574 -8.50 1.73 32.07
C ALA A 574 -8.57 1.02 33.43
N ARG A 575 -9.42 1.51 34.36
CA ARG A 575 -9.68 0.87 35.66
C ARG A 575 -10.20 -0.56 35.49
N ARG A 576 -11.15 -0.77 34.58
CA ARG A 576 -11.69 -2.11 34.29
C ARG A 576 -10.60 -3.05 33.76
N SER A 577 -9.75 -2.60 32.85
CA SER A 577 -8.64 -3.39 32.33
C SER A 577 -7.60 -3.70 33.40
N LEU A 578 -7.28 -2.76 34.29
CA LEU A 578 -6.37 -2.99 35.43
C LEU A 578 -6.88 -4.06 36.39
N ASN A 579 -8.20 -4.10 36.65
CA ASN A 579 -8.82 -5.12 37.50
C ASN A 579 -8.74 -6.54 36.90
N LEU A 580 -8.47 -6.67 35.59
CA LEU A 580 -8.29 -7.95 34.92
C LEU A 580 -6.83 -8.45 34.96
N ILE A 581 -5.88 -7.59 35.37
CA ILE A 581 -4.45 -7.90 35.38
C ILE A 581 -4.03 -8.34 36.79
N PRO A 582 -3.43 -9.53 36.96
CA PRO A 582 -2.79 -9.90 38.20
C PRO A 582 -1.69 -8.91 38.57
N ARG A 583 -1.65 -8.42 39.81
CA ARG A 583 -0.59 -7.51 40.22
C ARG A 583 0.78 -8.20 40.18
N ARG A 584 1.79 -7.54 39.62
CA ARG A 584 3.17 -8.06 39.50
C ARG A 584 3.87 -8.28 40.84
N ASP A 585 3.46 -7.58 41.89
CA ASP A 585 3.99 -7.69 43.25
C ASP A 585 3.41 -8.88 44.05
N ARG A 586 2.38 -9.55 43.51
CA ARG A 586 1.70 -10.70 44.13
C ARG A 586 1.93 -12.03 43.40
N ALA A 587 2.67 -12.03 42.30
CA ALA A 587 3.05 -13.19 41.50
C ALA A 587 4.55 -13.44 41.65
#